data_AF-A0A835AQP3-F1
#
_entry.id   AF-A0A835AQP3-F1
#
_cell.length_a   1.000
_cell.length_b   1.000
_cell.length_c   1.000
_cell.angle_alpha   90.00
_cell.angle_beta   90.00
_cell.angle_gamma   90.00
#
_symmetry.space_group_name_H-M   'P 1'
#
loop_
_entity.id
_entity.type
_entity.pdbx_description
1 polymer ?
#
loop_
_entity_poly.entity_id
_entity_poly.type
_entity_poly.pdbx_seq_one_letter_code
_entity_poly.pdbx_strand_id
1 'polypeptide(L)'
;METNASTNLTATSTPYYPKVAFHINSGASHHLTGNKLLFDQGSLIDVNETLKVGNTYEMKIVGRGCISHRGLTLPEVRYVPGLDVNVISVALLDAMDYDVLFSMRECLVKERLGGEVVGKATLLDGLYMVDYLRIPLDRSCLPDYKTVEAVLRFR
;
A
#
# COMPACT_ATOMS: atom_id res chain seq x y z
N MET A 1 -4.39 21.78 -39.23
CA MET A 1 -3.06 21.85 -38.62
C MET A 1 -3.28 21.88 -37.12
N GLU A 2 -3.29 20.71 -36.47
CA GLU A 2 -3.48 20.60 -35.03
C GLU A 2 -2.12 20.26 -34.41
N THR A 3 -1.67 21.12 -33.50
CA THR A 3 -0.41 20.99 -32.78
C THR A 3 -0.62 20.15 -31.53
N ASN A 4 -0.12 18.92 -31.54
CA ASN A 4 -0.04 18.09 -30.34
C ASN A 4 1.12 18.58 -29.48
N ALA A 5 0.80 19.28 -28.39
CA ALA A 5 1.77 19.61 -27.35
C ALA A 5 2.09 18.34 -26.55
N SER A 6 3.23 17.72 -26.83
CA SER A 6 3.80 16.69 -25.99
C SER A 6 4.24 17.33 -24.67
N THR A 7 3.51 17.07 -23.59
CA THR A 7 3.95 17.40 -22.24
C THR A 7 5.09 16.47 -21.86
N ASN A 8 6.32 16.97 -21.94
CA ASN A 8 7.47 16.29 -21.37
C ASN A 8 7.34 16.27 -19.84
N LEU A 9 6.93 15.13 -19.29
CA LEU A 9 7.04 14.84 -17.87
C LEU A 9 8.52 14.57 -17.58
N THR A 10 9.24 15.59 -17.13
CA THR A 10 10.58 15.42 -16.57
C THR A 10 10.49 14.56 -15.30
N ALA A 11 11.06 13.36 -15.35
CA ALA A 11 11.24 12.52 -14.18
C ALA A 11 12.24 13.19 -13.23
N THR A 12 11.75 13.89 -12.22
CA THR A 12 12.54 14.31 -11.08
C THR A 12 13.00 13.06 -10.34
N SER A 13 14.29 12.98 -9.98
CA SER A 13 14.86 11.91 -9.15
C SER A 13 13.93 11.61 -7.98
N THR A 14 13.60 10.35 -7.76
CA THR A 14 12.77 9.95 -6.62
C THR A 14 13.42 10.45 -5.33
N PRO A 15 12.68 11.15 -4.46
CA PRO A 15 13.19 11.54 -3.16
C PRO A 15 13.66 10.28 -2.43
N TYR A 16 14.84 10.33 -1.80
CA TYR A 16 15.37 9.18 -1.05
C TYR A 16 14.59 9.03 0.25
N TYR A 17 13.63 8.10 0.26
CA TYR A 17 12.93 7.70 1.47
C TYR A 17 13.65 6.52 2.14
N PRO A 18 13.58 6.41 3.48
CA PRO A 18 14.08 5.22 4.17
C PRO A 18 13.46 3.95 3.55
N LYS A 19 14.26 2.88 3.37
CA LYS A 19 13.77 1.58 2.83
C LYS A 19 12.64 0.92 3.64
N VAL A 20 12.33 1.48 4.80
CA VAL A 20 11.27 1.04 5.70
C VAL A 20 10.01 1.91 5.61
N ALA A 21 10.06 3.03 4.90
CA ALA A 21 8.94 3.97 4.79
C ALA A 21 7.89 3.45 3.81
N PHE A 22 6.63 3.64 4.16
CA PHE A 22 5.47 3.31 3.32
C PHE A 22 4.79 4.59 2.87
N HIS A 23 4.11 4.54 1.73
CA HIS A 23 3.16 5.58 1.34
C HIS A 23 1.79 5.00 0.99
N ILE A 24 0.76 5.81 1.20
CA ILE A 24 -0.63 5.48 0.86
C ILE A 24 -0.79 5.61 -0.66
N ASN A 25 -1.30 4.57 -1.32
CA ASN A 25 -1.47 4.55 -2.77
C ASN A 25 -2.83 3.94 -3.16
N SER A 26 -3.66 4.72 -3.87
CA SER A 26 -4.95 4.25 -4.39
C SER A 26 -4.81 3.37 -5.63
N GLY A 27 -3.70 3.48 -6.36
CA GLY A 27 -3.40 2.63 -7.52
C GLY A 27 -2.81 1.26 -7.16
N ALA A 28 -2.54 1.00 -5.88
CA ALA A 28 -2.03 -0.29 -5.43
C ALA A 28 -3.18 -1.27 -5.16
N SER A 29 -3.11 -2.46 -5.75
CA SER A 29 -4.06 -3.55 -5.49
C SER A 29 -3.80 -4.27 -4.16
N HIS A 30 -2.61 -4.11 -3.59
CA HIS A 30 -2.14 -4.81 -2.40
C HIS A 30 -1.32 -3.88 -1.50
N HIS A 31 -1.17 -4.23 -0.22
CA HIS A 31 -0.04 -3.75 0.57
C HIS A 31 1.22 -4.45 0.06
N LEU A 32 2.26 -3.71 -0.33
CA LEU A 32 3.47 -4.28 -0.94
C LEU A 32 4.74 -3.79 -0.26
N THR A 33 5.74 -4.67 -0.20
CA THR A 33 7.12 -4.30 0.12
C THR A 33 8.10 -5.24 -0.58
N GLY A 34 9.26 -4.71 -0.99
CA GLY A 34 10.41 -5.51 -1.40
C GLY A 34 11.40 -5.80 -0.27
N ASN A 35 11.12 -5.35 0.95
CA ASN A 35 12.01 -5.50 2.09
C ASN A 35 11.54 -6.63 3.01
N LYS A 36 12.12 -7.82 2.82
CA LYS A 36 11.80 -9.02 3.61
C LYS A 36 12.03 -8.84 5.13
N LEU A 37 12.93 -7.93 5.53
CA LEU A 37 13.29 -7.72 6.93
C LEU A 37 12.20 -7.01 7.74
N LEU A 38 11.17 -6.47 7.08
CA LEU A 38 10.04 -5.81 7.76
C LEU A 38 9.02 -6.80 8.31
N PHE A 39 9.00 -8.03 7.80
CA PHE A 39 8.02 -9.02 8.22
C PHE A 39 8.31 -9.56 9.61
N ASP A 40 7.24 -9.78 10.37
CA ASP A 40 7.33 -10.42 11.68
C ASP A 40 7.90 -11.84 11.55
N GLN A 41 8.65 -12.26 12.56
CA GLN A 41 9.30 -13.57 12.55
C GLN A 41 8.26 -14.69 12.40
N GLY A 42 8.38 -15.48 11.34
CA GLY A 42 7.49 -16.61 11.05
C GLY A 42 6.12 -16.22 10.48
N SER A 43 5.84 -14.94 10.22
CA SER A 43 4.55 -14.52 9.64
C SER A 43 4.48 -14.73 8.13
N LEU A 44 5.62 -14.80 7.46
CA LEU A 44 5.69 -14.89 6.01
C LEU A 44 5.36 -16.32 5.53
N ILE A 45 4.32 -16.42 4.72
CA ILE A 45 3.88 -17.63 4.05
C ILE A 45 4.21 -17.48 2.56
N ASP A 46 4.78 -18.53 1.97
CA ASP A 46 5.10 -18.53 0.53
C ASP A 46 3.82 -18.54 -0.32
N VAL A 47 3.82 -17.70 -1.36
CA VAL A 47 2.75 -17.65 -2.37
C VAL A 47 3.37 -17.60 -3.76
N ASN A 48 2.58 -17.90 -4.79
CA ASN A 48 3.02 -17.81 -6.18
C ASN A 48 2.00 -17.00 -6.99
N GLU A 49 2.10 -15.68 -6.88
CA GLU A 49 1.20 -14.75 -7.53
C GLU A 49 1.98 -13.75 -8.39
N THR A 50 1.28 -13.08 -9.30
CA THR A 50 1.87 -12.08 -10.20
C THR A 50 1.28 -10.71 -9.90
N LEU A 51 2.14 -9.73 -9.66
CA LEU A 51 1.79 -8.32 -9.56
C LEU A 51 1.96 -7.66 -10.91
N LYS A 52 0.90 -7.04 -11.44
CA LYS A 52 1.00 -6.15 -12.60
C LYS A 52 1.42 -4.75 -12.13
N VAL A 53 2.45 -4.19 -12.75
CA VAL A 53 2.99 -2.87 -12.45
C VAL A 53 2.89 -2.02 -13.72
N GLY A 54 2.05 -0.98 -13.66
CA GLY A 54 1.67 -0.21 -14.84
C GLY A 54 1.02 -1.10 -15.90
N ASN A 55 1.17 -0.73 -17.17
CA ASN A 55 0.49 -1.41 -18.27
C ASN A 55 1.26 -2.60 -18.87
N THR A 56 2.54 -2.74 -18.55
CA THR A 56 3.44 -3.63 -19.32
C THR A 56 4.39 -4.47 -18.47
N TYR A 57 4.56 -4.17 -17.18
CA TYR A 57 5.52 -4.87 -16.34
C TYR A 57 4.82 -5.83 -15.36
N GLU A 58 5.45 -6.97 -15.11
CA GLU A 58 4.99 -7.95 -14.16
C GLU A 58 6.10 -8.31 -13.18
N MET A 59 5.75 -8.40 -11.89
CA MET A 59 6.64 -8.83 -10.82
C MET A 59 6.05 -10.05 -10.12
N LYS A 60 6.90 -10.83 -9.45
CA LYS A 60 6.45 -11.98 -8.67
C LYS A 60 6.20 -11.60 -7.23
N ILE A 61 5.00 -11.92 -6.75
CA ILE A 61 4.70 -11.94 -5.33
C ILE A 61 5.07 -13.33 -4.84
N VAL A 62 6.05 -13.41 -3.93
CA VAL A 62 6.60 -14.69 -3.46
C VAL A 62 6.22 -15.00 -2.02
N GLY A 63 5.67 -14.04 -1.29
CA GLY A 63 5.20 -14.26 0.07
C GLY A 63 4.11 -13.29 0.49
N ARG A 64 3.41 -13.65 1.56
CA ARG A 64 2.42 -12.82 2.26
C ARG A 64 2.60 -12.97 3.77
N GLY A 65 2.51 -11.88 4.52
CA GLY A 65 2.63 -11.92 5.97
C GLY A 65 2.24 -10.63 6.64
N CYS A 66 2.58 -10.51 7.92
CA CYS A 66 2.28 -9.36 8.76
C CYS A 66 3.54 -8.54 9.05
N ILE A 67 3.37 -7.23 9.19
CA ILE A 67 4.41 -6.29 9.62
C ILE A 67 3.96 -5.63 10.92
N SER A 68 4.80 -5.71 11.95
CA SER A 68 4.68 -4.96 13.20
C SER A 68 6.01 -4.28 13.52
N HIS A 69 6.16 -3.03 13.07
CA HIS A 69 7.42 -2.29 13.20
C HIS A 69 7.20 -0.80 13.44
N ARG A 70 7.75 -0.26 14.55
CA ARG A 70 7.89 1.18 14.83
C ARG A 70 6.65 2.05 14.47
N GLY A 71 5.48 1.69 14.97
CA GLY A 71 4.25 2.44 14.74
C GLY A 71 3.51 2.06 13.45
N LEU A 72 4.00 1.08 12.71
CA LEU A 72 3.29 0.39 11.63
C LEU A 72 2.87 -1.01 12.10
N THR A 73 1.58 -1.29 12.05
CA THR A 73 1.01 -2.64 12.19
C THR A 73 0.08 -2.84 11.00
N LEU A 74 0.40 -3.81 10.15
CA LEU A 74 -0.29 -4.01 8.87
C LEU A 74 -0.35 -5.52 8.55
N PRO A 75 -1.56 -6.12 8.46
CA PRO A 75 -1.73 -7.49 8.02
C PRO A 75 -1.67 -7.62 6.49
N GLU A 76 -1.61 -8.86 6.00
CA GLU A 76 -1.77 -9.22 4.58
C GLU A 76 -0.84 -8.47 3.61
N VAL A 77 0.38 -8.15 4.05
CA VAL A 77 1.39 -7.49 3.21
C VAL A 77 2.03 -8.51 2.28
N ARG A 78 2.12 -8.18 0.99
CA ARG A 78 2.77 -9.00 -0.02
C ARG A 78 4.24 -8.65 -0.16
N TYR A 79 5.05 -9.68 -0.20
CA TYR A 79 6.48 -9.59 -0.45
C TYR A 79 6.78 -9.75 -1.94
N VAL A 80 7.41 -8.72 -2.51
CA VAL A 80 7.78 -8.64 -3.94
C VAL A 80 9.29 -8.38 -4.04
N PRO A 81 10.13 -9.41 -4.24
CA PRO A 81 11.57 -9.22 -4.35
C PRO A 81 11.92 -8.20 -5.43
N GLY A 82 12.81 -7.26 -5.08
CA GLY A 82 13.26 -6.20 -6.01
C GLY A 82 12.29 -5.03 -6.17
N LEU A 83 11.19 -4.98 -5.40
CA LEU A 83 10.34 -3.78 -5.35
C LEU A 83 11.04 -2.67 -4.55
N ASP A 84 11.29 -1.54 -5.19
CA ASP A 84 12.02 -0.40 -4.59
C ASP A 84 11.17 0.44 -3.63
N VAL A 85 9.84 0.31 -3.69
CA VAL A 85 8.89 1.12 -2.91
C VAL A 85 8.02 0.25 -2.01
N ASN A 86 7.65 0.76 -0.84
CA ASN A 86 6.64 0.14 0.00
C ASN A 86 5.33 0.93 -0.09
N VAL A 87 4.22 0.24 -0.31
CA VAL A 87 2.91 0.86 -0.53
C VAL A 87 1.83 0.24 0.33
N ILE A 88 0.89 1.08 0.74
CA ILE A 88 -0.33 0.68 1.42
C ILE A 88 -1.49 0.95 0.47
N SER A 89 -2.22 -0.10 0.09
CA SER A 89 -3.41 0.01 -0.74
C SER A 89 -4.54 0.71 0.03
N VAL A 90 -5.07 1.79 -0.55
CA VAL A 90 -6.31 2.44 -0.07
C VAL A 90 -7.49 1.49 -0.18
N ALA A 91 -7.55 0.72 -1.27
CA ALA A 91 -8.65 -0.18 -1.54
C ALA A 91 -8.75 -1.33 -0.50
N LEU A 92 -7.61 -1.84 -0.03
CA LEU A 92 -7.61 -2.81 1.06
C LEU A 92 -7.93 -2.19 2.42
N LEU A 93 -7.51 -0.94 2.68
CA LEU A 93 -7.95 -0.22 3.88
C LEU A 93 -9.47 -0.05 3.90
N ASP A 94 -10.07 0.34 2.77
CA ASP A 94 -11.52 0.49 2.63
C ASP A 94 -12.25 -0.85 2.84
N ALA A 95 -11.75 -1.93 2.24
CA ALA A 95 -12.28 -3.28 2.43
C ALA A 95 -12.16 -3.77 3.89
N MET A 96 -11.24 -3.21 4.66
CA MET A 96 -11.04 -3.46 6.09
C MET A 96 -11.90 -2.58 7.02
N ASP A 97 -12.87 -1.85 6.48
CA ASP A 97 -13.69 -0.87 7.20
C ASP A 97 -12.89 0.31 7.76
N TYR A 98 -11.88 0.76 7.01
CA TYR A 98 -11.15 2.00 7.30
C TYR A 98 -11.38 3.05 6.21
N ASP A 99 -11.81 4.24 6.63
CA ASP A 99 -11.91 5.40 5.76
C ASP A 99 -10.53 6.06 5.62
N VAL A 100 -10.13 6.35 4.38
CA VAL A 100 -8.90 7.08 4.07
C VAL A 100 -9.25 8.50 3.65
N LEU A 101 -8.90 9.47 4.48
CA LEU A 101 -9.29 10.87 4.33
C LEU A 101 -8.09 11.73 3.99
N PHE A 102 -8.05 12.26 2.77
CA PHE A 102 -7.02 13.19 2.31
C PHE A 102 -7.45 14.64 2.58
N SER A 103 -6.58 15.42 3.22
CA SER A 103 -6.83 16.84 3.50
C SER A 103 -5.54 17.64 3.48
N MET A 104 -5.50 18.70 2.67
CA MET A 104 -4.38 19.64 2.58
C MET A 104 -3.02 18.92 2.37
N ARG A 105 -2.28 18.67 3.46
CA ARG A 105 -0.95 18.04 3.47
C ARG A 105 -0.90 16.78 4.32
N GLU A 106 -2.05 16.22 4.66
CA GLU A 106 -2.18 15.06 5.54
C GLU A 106 -3.18 14.05 4.98
N CYS A 107 -3.00 12.80 5.36
CA CYS A 107 -3.92 11.71 5.13
C CYS A 107 -4.18 10.99 6.45
N LEU A 108 -5.45 10.83 6.81
CA LEU A 108 -5.86 10.11 8.01
C LEU A 108 -6.51 8.79 7.62
N VAL A 109 -6.21 7.75 8.39
CA VAL A 109 -6.90 6.46 8.31
C VAL A 109 -7.75 6.32 9.57
N LYS A 110 -9.07 6.19 9.39
CA LYS A 110 -10.04 6.15 10.49
C LYS A 110 -10.84 4.86 10.45
N GLU A 111 -11.03 4.22 11.60
CA GLU A 111 -11.96 3.10 11.69
C GLU A 111 -13.39 3.60 11.45
N ARG A 112 -14.13 2.96 10.53
CA ARG A 112 -15.46 3.40 10.09
C ARG A 112 -16.51 3.35 11.21
N LEU A 113 -16.46 2.31 12.05
CA LEU A 113 -17.46 2.12 13.11
C LEU A 113 -17.19 3.01 14.33
N GLY A 114 -15.97 2.95 14.90
CA GLY A 114 -15.60 3.70 16.10
C GLY A 114 -15.17 5.15 15.83
N GLY A 115 -14.84 5.49 14.57
CA GLY A 115 -14.33 6.81 14.19
C GLY A 115 -12.91 7.11 14.68
N GLU A 116 -12.23 6.13 15.28
CA GLU A 116 -10.87 6.28 15.83
C GLU A 116 -9.85 6.50 14.71
N VAL A 117 -8.92 7.45 14.92
CA VAL A 117 -7.81 7.67 13.99
C VAL A 117 -6.70 6.66 14.28
N VAL A 118 -6.61 5.62 13.44
CA VAL A 118 -5.62 4.54 13.57
C VAL A 118 -4.35 4.80 12.77
N GLY A 119 -4.36 5.76 11.84
CA GLY A 119 -3.19 6.10 11.03
C GLY A 119 -3.13 7.55 10.58
N LYS A 120 -1.91 7.99 10.31
CA LYS A 120 -1.60 9.31 9.77
C LYS A 120 -0.46 9.20 8.76
N ALA A 121 -0.56 9.98 7.69
CA ALA A 121 0.48 10.16 6.70
C ALA A 121 0.63 11.65 6.33
N THR A 122 1.85 12.08 6.04
CA THR A 122 2.19 13.45 5.66
C THR A 122 2.54 13.53 4.19
N LEU A 123 2.04 14.56 3.49
CA LEU A 123 2.35 14.82 2.09
C LEU A 123 3.78 15.36 1.93
N LEU A 124 4.65 14.55 1.35
CA LEU A 124 6.05 14.85 1.03
C LEU A 124 6.30 14.50 -0.45
N ASP A 125 6.79 15.47 -1.22
CA ASP A 125 7.12 15.32 -2.65
C ASP A 125 6.05 14.60 -3.48
N GLY A 126 4.78 14.93 -3.24
CA GLY A 126 3.64 14.36 -3.96
C GLY A 126 3.16 12.99 -3.46
N LEU A 127 3.77 12.43 -2.41
CA LEU A 127 3.37 11.15 -1.80
C LEU A 127 2.92 11.35 -0.35
N TYR A 128 1.87 10.64 0.06
CA TYR A 128 1.43 10.59 1.45
C TYR A 128 2.25 9.53 2.21
N MET A 129 3.36 9.96 2.80
CA MET A 129 4.29 9.11 3.56
C MET A 129 3.72 8.81 4.93
N VAL A 130 3.67 7.53 5.30
CA VAL A 130 3.05 7.06 6.54
C VAL A 130 3.91 7.45 7.75
N ASP A 131 3.31 8.21 8.67
CA ASP A 131 3.90 8.56 9.96
C ASP A 131 3.68 7.41 10.97
N TYR A 132 2.45 6.90 11.01
CA TYR A 132 2.06 5.69 11.73
C TYR A 132 0.78 5.10 11.14
N LEU A 133 0.58 3.80 11.33
CA LEU A 133 -0.66 3.10 10.99
C LEU A 133 -0.79 1.85 11.86
N ARG A 134 -1.90 1.68 12.57
CA ARG A 134 -2.10 0.56 13.51
C ARG A 134 -3.35 -0.23 13.16
N ILE A 135 -3.23 -1.15 12.21
CA ILE A 135 -4.29 -2.10 11.87
C ILE A 135 -4.12 -3.36 12.72
N PRO A 136 -5.14 -3.82 13.46
CA PRO A 136 -5.07 -5.05 14.24
C PRO A 136 -4.74 -6.27 13.37
N LEU A 137 -3.84 -7.13 13.84
CA LEU A 137 -3.36 -8.31 13.09
C LEU A 137 -4.33 -9.50 13.12
N ASP A 138 -5.30 -9.49 14.02
CA ASP A 138 -6.38 -10.49 14.12
C ASP A 138 -7.47 -10.28 13.05
N ARG A 139 -7.41 -9.20 12.27
CA ARG A 139 -8.26 -8.97 11.09
C ARG A 139 -7.93 -9.88 9.89
N SER A 140 -7.36 -11.08 10.13
CA SER A 140 -7.21 -12.12 9.11
C SER A 140 -8.54 -12.65 8.53
N CYS A 141 -9.69 -12.12 8.98
CA CYS A 141 -11.05 -12.49 8.58
C CYS A 141 -11.78 -11.38 7.82
N LEU A 142 -11.15 -10.79 6.81
CA LEU A 142 -11.91 -10.07 5.78
C LEU A 142 -12.71 -11.06 4.92
N PRO A 143 -13.88 -10.66 4.38
CA PRO A 143 -14.59 -11.48 3.41
C PRO A 143 -13.63 -11.87 2.29
N ASP A 144 -13.65 -13.14 1.90
CA ASP A 144 -12.78 -13.79 0.91
C ASP A 144 -11.99 -12.78 0.05
N TYR A 145 -10.67 -12.73 0.23
CA TYR A 145 -9.75 -11.84 -0.48
C TYR A 145 -9.99 -11.87 -2.01
N LYS A 146 -10.43 -13.00 -2.56
CA LYS A 146 -10.84 -13.10 -3.98
C LYS A 146 -12.07 -12.28 -4.31
N THR A 147 -13.00 -12.13 -3.38
CA THR A 147 -14.19 -11.28 -3.48
C THR A 147 -13.82 -9.80 -3.45
N VAL A 148 -12.89 -9.39 -2.57
CA VAL A 148 -12.37 -8.00 -2.56
C VAL A 148 -11.63 -7.70 -3.87
N GLU A 149 -10.70 -8.57 -4.30
CA GLU A 149 -10.04 -8.41 -5.60
C GLU A 149 -11.02 -8.42 -6.79
N ALA A 150 -12.09 -9.21 -6.72
CA ALA A 150 -13.13 -9.23 -7.76
C ALA A 150 -13.95 -7.94 -7.78
N VAL A 151 -14.22 -7.33 -6.62
CA VAL A 151 -14.94 -6.06 -6.48
C VAL A 151 -14.07 -4.88 -6.90
N LEU A 152 -12.76 -4.94 -6.65
CA LEU A 152 -11.79 -3.91 -7.04
C LEU A 152 -11.38 -3.96 -8.53
N ARG A 153 -11.92 -4.90 -9.31
CA ARG A 153 -11.81 -4.86 -10.79
C ARG A 153 -12.61 -3.67 -11.32
N PHE A 154 -11.99 -2.50 -11.34
CA PHE A 154 -12.39 -1.42 -12.24
C PHE A 154 -12.43 -1.99 -13.65
N ARG A 155 -13.62 -1.96 -14.25
CA ARG A 155 -13.87 -2.36 -15.63
C ARG A 155 -13.12 -1.47 -16.61
#